data_AF-A0A6P2DFS8-F1
#
_entry.id   AF-A0A6P2DFS8-F1
#
_cell.length_a   1.000
_cell.length_b   1.000
_cell.length_c   1.000
_cell.angle_alpha   90.00
_cell.angle_beta   90.00
_cell.angle_gamma   90.00
#
_symmetry.space_group_name_H-M   'P 1'
#
loop_
_entity.id
_entity.type
_entity.pdbx_description
1 polymer ?
#
loop_
_entity_poly.entity_id
_entity_poly.type
_entity_poly.pdbx_seq_one_letter_code
_entity_poly.pdbx_strand_id
1 'polypeptide(L)'
;MLPPLPPLALFATSDGRDAFTPLYEALPTLLVLAVSGGLGGFVAGIKTNSAHSVAIPFMKDRALNLGFFGDIVIGLTTGIAIMFLGSAMLGITDQQIGANSKAYDALRLVALGILSGFGGLRILTSLSDSQVTEKLTAINQKVDRNRKLGELLREAATLRAQSKYPESYLYYQRALEIDPTSEEAQVCAAVALSYIDEPNHYTDAVRDLEVIATNRNSARAYYNLACLKQLSTDKKVQAYAVDEVIRALRRAIELEPDRYRTFATEDNDLKSLWKNQEFIALVGPLRSAERATGT
;
A
#
# COMPACT_ATOMS: atom_id res chain seq x y z
N MET A 1 47.75 -62.23 -56.93
CA MET A 1 46.60 -61.48 -57.48
C MET A 1 45.50 -61.55 -56.44
N LEU A 2 45.32 -60.49 -55.63
CA LEU A 2 44.29 -60.49 -54.60
C LEU A 2 42.93 -60.07 -55.17
N PRO A 3 41.83 -60.68 -54.68
CA PRO A 3 40.46 -60.50 -55.19
C PRO A 3 39.85 -59.14 -54.84
N PRO A 4 38.76 -58.72 -55.50
CA PRO A 4 38.11 -57.43 -55.26
C PRO A 4 37.50 -57.34 -53.84
N LEU A 5 37.60 -56.16 -53.24
CA LEU A 5 37.03 -55.80 -51.95
C LEU A 5 35.49 -55.98 -51.95
N PRO A 6 34.89 -56.51 -50.86
CA PRO A 6 33.45 -56.62 -50.74
C PRO A 6 32.79 -55.23 -50.56
N PRO A 7 31.52 -55.05 -50.95
CA PRO A 7 30.80 -53.81 -50.69
C PRO A 7 30.65 -53.59 -49.18
N LEU A 8 30.75 -52.33 -48.73
CA LEU A 8 30.48 -51.93 -47.36
C LEU A 8 29.08 -52.42 -46.95
N ALA A 9 29.04 -53.42 -46.09
CA ALA A 9 27.82 -53.80 -45.39
C ALA A 9 27.41 -52.61 -44.51
N LEU A 10 26.35 -51.90 -44.91
CA LEU A 10 25.53 -51.16 -43.96
C LEU A 10 25.17 -52.14 -42.84
N PHE A 11 25.41 -51.77 -41.58
CA PHE A 11 25.01 -52.54 -40.40
C PHE A 11 23.47 -52.65 -40.36
N ALA A 12 22.90 -53.54 -41.17
CA ALA A 12 21.55 -54.02 -41.03
C ALA A 12 21.57 -55.07 -39.91
N THR A 13 21.04 -54.72 -38.75
CA THR A 13 20.68 -55.71 -37.73
C THR A 13 19.66 -56.66 -38.36
N SER A 14 19.74 -57.95 -38.02
CA SER A 14 19.01 -59.05 -38.68
C SER A 14 17.48 -59.02 -38.54
N ASP A 15 16.89 -57.93 -38.05
CA ASP A 15 15.46 -57.76 -37.80
C ASP A 15 14.81 -56.63 -38.61
N GLY A 16 15.52 -55.98 -39.53
CA GLY A 16 14.92 -55.01 -40.47
C GLY A 16 14.28 -53.79 -39.80
N ARG A 17 14.62 -53.49 -38.54
CA ARG A 17 14.22 -52.26 -37.86
C ARG A 17 15.38 -51.27 -37.90
N ASP A 18 15.18 -50.18 -38.60
CA ASP A 18 16.10 -49.03 -38.55
C ASP A 18 16.30 -48.63 -37.08
N ALA A 19 17.54 -48.38 -36.65
CA ALA A 19 17.83 -47.99 -35.27
C ALA A 19 17.09 -46.71 -34.79
N PHE A 20 16.41 -46.00 -35.70
CA PHE A 20 15.65 -44.79 -35.46
C PHE A 20 14.14 -45.00 -35.23
N THR A 21 13.57 -46.17 -35.53
CA THR A 21 12.13 -46.44 -35.33
C THR A 21 11.67 -46.28 -33.87
N PRO A 22 12.38 -46.80 -32.84
CA PRO A 22 11.91 -46.68 -31.45
C PRO A 22 11.96 -45.24 -30.92
N LEU A 23 12.85 -44.39 -31.44
CA LEU A 23 12.94 -42.99 -31.03
C LEU A 23 11.75 -42.17 -31.53
N TYR A 24 11.27 -42.44 -32.74
CA TYR A 24 10.12 -41.75 -33.33
C TYR A 24 8.82 -42.11 -32.61
N GLU A 25 8.65 -43.38 -32.20
CA GLU A 25 7.47 -43.84 -31.46
C GLU A 25 7.40 -43.28 -30.03
N ALA A 26 8.56 -43.06 -29.38
CA ALA A 26 8.64 -42.47 -28.04
C ALA A 26 8.54 -40.93 -28.02
N LEU A 27 8.65 -40.28 -29.18
CA LEU A 27 8.75 -38.82 -29.31
C LEU A 27 7.55 -38.04 -28.69
N PRO A 28 6.28 -38.44 -28.88
CA PRO A 28 5.15 -37.72 -28.29
C PRO A 28 5.16 -37.79 -26.75
N THR A 29 5.62 -38.90 -26.18
CA THR A 29 5.71 -39.09 -24.73
C THR A 29 6.87 -38.31 -24.12
N LEU A 30 8.01 -38.27 -24.82
CA LEU A 30 9.12 -37.39 -24.46
C LEU A 30 8.69 -35.92 -24.45
N LEU A 31 7.90 -35.49 -25.43
CA LEU A 31 7.36 -34.13 -25.47
C LEU A 31 6.40 -33.86 -24.31
N VAL A 32 5.47 -34.76 -24.00
CA VAL A 32 4.54 -34.56 -22.87
C VAL A 32 5.29 -34.53 -21.53
N LEU A 33 6.25 -35.44 -21.32
CA LEU A 33 7.03 -35.47 -20.08
C LEU A 33 7.99 -34.30 -19.95
N ALA A 34 8.62 -33.86 -21.04
CA ALA A 34 9.41 -32.65 -21.06
C ALA A 34 8.55 -31.42 -20.78
N VAL A 35 7.43 -31.24 -21.49
CA VAL A 35 6.50 -30.11 -21.25
C VAL A 35 5.99 -30.14 -19.81
N SER A 36 5.66 -31.31 -19.28
CA SER A 36 5.20 -31.45 -17.90
C SER A 36 6.27 -31.13 -16.87
N GLY A 37 7.47 -31.71 -17.02
CA GLY A 37 8.62 -31.42 -16.17
C GLY A 37 8.99 -29.94 -16.20
N GLY A 38 9.01 -29.33 -17.39
CA GLY A 38 9.27 -27.90 -17.56
C GLY A 38 8.22 -27.01 -16.89
N LEU A 39 6.93 -27.35 -17.00
CA LEU A 39 5.86 -26.64 -16.29
C LEU A 39 5.92 -26.85 -14.78
N GLY A 40 6.26 -28.05 -14.30
CA GLY A 40 6.48 -28.32 -12.88
C GLY A 40 7.66 -27.53 -12.31
N GLY A 41 8.74 -27.43 -13.08
CA GLY A 41 9.90 -26.59 -12.81
C GLY A 41 9.56 -25.10 -12.79
N PHE A 42 8.78 -24.62 -13.77
CA PHE A 42 8.28 -23.24 -13.80
C PHE A 42 7.48 -22.90 -12.55
N VAL A 43 6.53 -23.77 -12.17
CA VAL A 43 5.69 -23.61 -10.99
C VAL A 43 6.54 -23.58 -9.70
N ALA A 44 7.51 -24.48 -9.58
CA ALA A 44 8.44 -24.48 -8.45
C ALA A 44 9.21 -23.16 -8.38
N GLY A 45 9.63 -22.63 -9.54
CA GLY A 45 10.35 -21.38 -9.72
C GLY A 45 9.63 -20.09 -9.32
N ILE A 46 8.30 -20.08 -9.22
CA ILE A 46 7.53 -18.85 -8.96
C ILE A 46 7.75 -18.29 -7.53
N LYS A 47 8.16 -19.13 -6.57
CA LYS A 47 8.42 -18.70 -5.17
C LYS A 47 9.89 -18.79 -4.74
N THR A 48 10.73 -19.50 -5.48
CA THR A 48 12.14 -19.68 -5.12
C THR A 48 12.96 -18.49 -5.59
N ASN A 49 13.53 -17.74 -4.66
CA ASN A 49 14.58 -16.75 -4.93
C ASN A 49 15.94 -17.46 -5.21
N SER A 50 15.89 -18.62 -5.87
CA SER A 50 17.04 -19.48 -6.10
C SER A 50 17.90 -18.87 -7.20
N ALA A 51 19.04 -18.32 -6.81
CA ALA A 51 20.06 -17.87 -7.73
C ALA A 51 20.83 -19.07 -8.28
N HIS A 52 20.25 -19.79 -9.24
CA HIS A 52 20.97 -20.82 -9.98
C HIS A 52 21.97 -20.13 -10.91
N SER A 53 23.22 -20.00 -10.46
CA SER A 53 24.28 -19.38 -11.23
C SER A 53 25.07 -20.42 -12.01
N VAL A 54 25.09 -20.29 -13.34
CA VAL A 54 25.92 -21.15 -14.21
C VAL A 54 27.09 -20.33 -14.72
N ALA A 55 28.30 -20.77 -14.39
CA ALA A 55 29.54 -20.21 -14.92
C ALA A 55 29.82 -20.81 -16.29
N ILE A 56 29.90 -19.98 -17.34
CA ILE A 56 30.22 -20.45 -18.69
C ILE A 56 31.75 -20.65 -18.79
N PRO A 57 32.25 -21.84 -19.21
CA PRO A 57 33.68 -22.16 -19.22
C PRO A 57 34.56 -21.23 -20.06
N PHE A 58 33.97 -20.52 -21.03
CA PHE A 58 34.67 -19.65 -21.99
C PHE A 58 34.50 -18.14 -21.73
N MET A 59 33.76 -17.74 -20.70
CA MET A 59 33.59 -16.33 -20.32
C MET A 59 33.95 -16.15 -18.85
N LYS A 60 35.18 -15.72 -18.58
CA LYS A 60 35.57 -15.26 -17.23
C LYS A 60 34.71 -14.04 -16.89
N ASP A 61 33.98 -14.14 -15.78
CA ASP A 61 33.22 -13.06 -15.11
C ASP A 61 31.76 -12.78 -15.55
N ARG A 62 31.09 -13.73 -16.23
CA ARG A 62 29.62 -13.68 -16.37
C ARG A 62 28.96 -14.92 -15.79
N ALA A 63 28.50 -14.81 -14.54
CA ALA A 63 27.55 -15.76 -13.96
C ALA A 63 26.14 -15.40 -14.44
N LEU A 64 25.52 -16.27 -15.24
CA LEU A 64 24.12 -16.12 -15.61
C LEU A 64 23.28 -16.54 -14.40
N ASN A 65 22.42 -15.63 -13.92
CA ASN A 65 21.49 -15.94 -12.85
C ASN A 65 20.20 -16.46 -13.51
N LEU A 66 19.98 -17.78 -13.49
CA LEU A 66 18.86 -18.39 -14.21
C LEU A 66 17.52 -18.22 -13.49
N GLY A 67 17.48 -17.88 -12.20
CA GLY A 67 16.23 -17.69 -11.45
C GLY A 67 15.22 -18.81 -11.71
N PHE A 68 13.96 -18.45 -12.02
CA PHE A 68 12.90 -19.40 -12.35
C PHE A 68 13.20 -20.26 -13.60
N PHE A 69 14.02 -19.80 -14.54
CA PHE A 69 14.43 -20.59 -15.71
C PHE A 69 15.29 -21.79 -15.32
N GLY A 70 16.06 -21.69 -14.24
CA GLY A 70 16.85 -22.83 -13.73
C GLY A 70 15.95 -23.97 -13.26
N ASP A 71 14.87 -23.62 -12.56
CA ASP A 71 13.90 -24.60 -12.07
C ASP A 71 13.11 -25.26 -13.24
N ILE A 72 12.81 -24.52 -14.31
CA ILE A 72 12.26 -25.08 -15.56
C ILE A 72 13.18 -26.15 -16.14
N VAL A 73 14.49 -25.87 -16.24
CA VAL A 73 15.48 -26.79 -16.83
C VAL A 73 15.68 -28.02 -15.95
N ILE A 74 15.67 -27.87 -14.63
CA ILE A 74 15.75 -29.00 -13.69
C ILE A 74 14.50 -29.89 -13.82
N GLY A 75 13.32 -29.29 -13.92
CA GLY A 75 12.07 -30.00 -14.13
C GLY A 75 12.06 -30.78 -15.46
N LEU A 76 12.51 -30.15 -16.55
CA LEU A 76 12.72 -30.81 -17.85
C LEU A 76 13.63 -32.02 -17.75
N THR A 77 14.80 -31.85 -17.11
CA THR A 77 15.81 -32.90 -16.96
C THR A 77 15.31 -34.06 -16.11
N THR A 78 14.58 -33.77 -15.03
CA THR A 78 14.01 -34.77 -14.12
C THR A 78 12.91 -35.59 -14.81
N GLY A 79 12.04 -34.93 -15.59
CA GLY A 79 10.99 -35.61 -16.37
C GLY A 79 11.56 -36.61 -17.38
N ILE A 80 12.67 -36.25 -18.03
CA ILE A 80 13.40 -37.13 -18.94
C ILE A 80 14.08 -38.28 -18.17
N ALA A 81 14.72 -38.00 -17.04
CA ALA A 81 15.41 -39.02 -16.22
C ALA A 81 14.47 -40.10 -15.66
N ILE A 82 13.25 -39.72 -15.22
CA ILE A 82 12.25 -40.66 -14.71
C ILE A 82 11.83 -41.69 -15.78
N MET A 83 11.86 -41.34 -17.06
CA MET A 83 11.59 -42.32 -18.13
C MET A 83 12.71 -43.35 -18.24
N PHE A 84 13.97 -42.91 -18.25
CA PHE A 84 15.13 -43.79 -18.40
C PHE A 84 15.34 -44.69 -17.18
N LEU A 85 15.03 -44.20 -15.97
CA LEU A 85 15.13 -44.99 -14.75
C LEU A 85 13.85 -45.78 -14.43
N GLY A 86 12.69 -45.32 -14.87
CA GLY A 86 11.39 -45.96 -14.61
C GLY A 86 11.26 -47.33 -15.26
N SER A 87 11.80 -47.52 -16.45
CA SER A 87 11.90 -48.85 -17.08
C SER A 87 12.73 -49.84 -16.24
N ALA A 88 13.80 -49.35 -15.60
CA ALA A 88 14.67 -50.16 -14.74
C ALA A 88 14.09 -50.39 -13.33
N MET A 89 13.38 -49.42 -12.75
CA MET A 89 12.86 -49.46 -11.38
C MET A 89 11.47 -50.10 -11.25
N LEU A 90 10.60 -49.94 -12.25
CA LEU A 90 9.22 -50.43 -12.22
C LEU A 90 9.01 -51.70 -13.06
N GLY A 91 10.07 -52.22 -13.68
CA GLY A 91 10.02 -53.46 -14.48
C GLY A 91 9.20 -53.34 -15.77
N ILE A 92 8.93 -52.12 -16.23
CA ILE A 92 8.18 -51.88 -17.47
C ILE A 92 9.11 -52.20 -18.64
N THR A 93 8.96 -53.40 -19.21
CA THR A 93 9.77 -53.89 -20.32
C THR A 93 9.34 -53.23 -21.64
N ASP A 94 10.29 -52.96 -22.55
CA ASP A 94 10.09 -52.32 -23.86
C ASP A 94 8.94 -52.89 -24.70
N GLN A 95 8.55 -54.15 -24.46
CA GLN A 95 7.49 -54.84 -25.19
C GLN A 95 6.05 -54.37 -24.87
N GLN A 96 5.85 -53.60 -23.79
CA GLN A 96 4.56 -52.94 -23.46
C GLN A 96 4.56 -51.44 -23.80
N ILE A 97 5.69 -50.94 -24.31
CA ILE A 97 5.98 -49.53 -24.57
C ILE A 97 5.66 -49.22 -26.05
N GLY A 98 4.45 -49.56 -26.49
CA GLY A 98 3.91 -49.07 -27.77
C GLY A 98 3.12 -47.78 -27.52
N ALA A 99 3.26 -46.78 -28.40
CA ALA A 99 2.63 -45.46 -28.30
C ALA A 99 1.09 -45.44 -28.10
N ASN A 100 0.42 -46.61 -28.16
CA ASN A 100 -1.02 -46.83 -28.01
C ASN A 100 -1.43 -47.70 -26.79
N SER A 101 -0.56 -47.93 -25.80
CA SER A 101 -0.95 -48.73 -24.62
C SER A 101 -1.77 -47.90 -23.62
N LYS A 102 -2.82 -48.50 -23.02
CA LYS A 102 -3.66 -47.85 -21.98
C LYS A 102 -2.84 -47.36 -20.77
N ALA A 103 -1.66 -47.93 -20.55
CA ALA A 103 -0.72 -47.50 -19.52
C ALA A 103 -0.13 -46.10 -19.81
N TYR A 104 0.07 -45.74 -21.09
CA TYR A 104 0.52 -44.39 -21.47
C TYR A 104 -0.51 -43.32 -21.17
N ASP A 105 -1.76 -43.58 -21.53
CA ASP A 105 -2.84 -42.62 -21.31
C ASP A 105 -3.06 -42.41 -19.81
N ALA A 106 -2.97 -43.47 -19.00
CA ALA A 106 -3.02 -43.39 -17.55
C ALA A 106 -1.85 -42.57 -16.98
N LEU A 107 -0.61 -42.80 -17.45
CA LEU A 107 0.57 -42.07 -16.98
C LEU A 107 0.50 -40.58 -17.36
N ARG A 108 0.02 -40.25 -18.56
CA ARG A 108 -0.21 -38.87 -19.00
C ARG A 108 -1.26 -38.16 -18.16
N LEU A 109 -2.37 -38.82 -17.87
CA LEU A 109 -3.44 -38.28 -17.02
C LEU A 109 -2.96 -38.04 -15.58
N VAL A 110 -2.17 -38.96 -15.01
CA VAL A 110 -1.57 -38.79 -13.69
C VAL A 110 -0.57 -37.62 -13.68
N ALA A 111 0.29 -37.50 -14.69
CA ALA A 111 1.22 -36.38 -14.81
C ALA A 111 0.48 -35.02 -14.93
N LEU A 112 -0.55 -34.94 -15.77
CA LEU A 112 -1.38 -33.74 -15.92
C LEU A 112 -2.17 -33.41 -14.63
N GLY A 113 -2.64 -34.43 -13.91
CA GLY A 113 -3.30 -34.29 -12.61
C GLY A 113 -2.37 -33.74 -11.53
N ILE A 114 -1.14 -34.26 -11.45
CA ILE A 114 -0.13 -33.77 -10.50
C ILE A 114 0.28 -32.33 -10.85
N LEU A 115 0.47 -32.01 -12.13
CA LEU A 115 0.78 -30.65 -12.59
C LEU A 115 -0.33 -29.64 -12.30
N SER A 116 -1.58 -29.99 -12.62
CA SER A 116 -2.71 -29.10 -12.38
C SER A 116 -2.96 -28.91 -10.88
N GLY A 117 -2.82 -29.96 -10.07
CA GLY A 117 -2.92 -29.88 -8.61
C GLY A 117 -1.82 -29.03 -7.97
N PHE A 118 -0.56 -29.28 -8.31
CA PHE A 118 0.58 -28.58 -7.71
C PHE A 118 0.76 -27.17 -8.29
N GLY A 119 0.59 -27.01 -9.61
CA GLY A 119 0.65 -25.74 -10.33
C GLY A 119 -0.47 -24.78 -9.96
N GLY A 120 -1.71 -25.26 -9.98
CA GLY A 120 -2.88 -24.45 -9.64
C GLY A 120 -2.80 -23.90 -8.21
N LEU A 121 -2.49 -24.76 -7.24
CA LEU A 121 -2.39 -24.35 -5.83
C LEU A 121 -1.25 -23.34 -5.60
N ARG A 122 -0.08 -23.54 -6.22
CA ARG A 122 1.06 -22.62 -6.09
C ARG A 122 0.81 -21.26 -6.75
N ILE A 123 0.21 -21.24 -7.93
CA ILE A 123 -0.16 -19.99 -8.62
C ILE A 123 -1.23 -19.25 -7.80
N LEU A 124 -2.28 -19.95 -7.36
CA LEU A 124 -3.36 -19.34 -6.58
C LEU A 124 -2.86 -18.79 -5.24
N THR A 125 -2.01 -19.53 -4.53
CA THR A 125 -1.40 -19.06 -3.28
C THR A 125 -0.43 -17.91 -3.53
N SER A 126 0.35 -17.91 -4.60
CA SER A 126 1.25 -16.80 -4.95
C SER A 126 0.48 -15.52 -5.29
N LEU A 127 -0.60 -15.61 -6.06
CA LEU A 127 -1.45 -14.47 -6.38
C LEU A 127 -2.16 -13.94 -5.12
N SER A 128 -2.66 -14.84 -4.27
CA SER A 128 -3.25 -14.49 -2.97
C SER A 128 -2.25 -13.76 -2.07
N ASP A 129 -1.04 -14.31 -1.90
CA ASP A 129 -0.01 -13.72 -1.05
C ASP A 129 0.45 -12.36 -1.59
N SER A 130 0.58 -12.20 -2.90
CA SER A 130 0.94 -10.93 -3.53
C SER A 130 -0.12 -9.85 -3.27
N GLN A 131 -1.40 -10.16 -3.49
CA GLN A 131 -2.50 -9.24 -3.23
C GLN A 131 -2.64 -8.88 -1.75
N VAL A 132 -2.45 -9.86 -0.86
CA VAL A 132 -2.46 -9.62 0.59
C VAL A 132 -1.29 -8.73 1.00
N THR A 133 -0.11 -8.98 0.45
CA THR A 133 1.10 -8.18 0.73
C THR A 133 0.94 -6.74 0.23
N GLU A 134 0.42 -6.53 -0.98
CA GLU A 134 0.15 -5.20 -1.53
C GLU A 134 -0.87 -4.42 -0.69
N LYS A 135 -1.97 -5.06 -0.29
CA LYS A 135 -2.95 -4.42 0.58
C LYS A 135 -2.37 -4.10 1.95
N LEU A 136 -1.57 -5.00 2.52
CA LEU A 136 -0.93 -4.79 3.80
C LEU A 136 0.09 -3.65 3.75
N THR A 137 0.90 -3.55 2.69
CA THR A 137 1.83 -2.43 2.53
C THR A 137 1.08 -1.10 2.36
N ALA A 138 0.00 -1.06 1.58
CA ALA A 138 -0.84 0.13 1.44
C ALA A 138 -1.49 0.55 2.77
N ILE A 139 -1.98 -0.41 3.56
CA ILE A 139 -2.54 -0.14 4.90
C ILE A 139 -1.45 0.38 5.83
N ASN A 140 -0.28 -0.26 5.88
CA ASN A 140 0.83 0.16 6.72
C ASN A 140 1.28 1.58 6.37
N GLN A 141 1.38 1.91 5.08
CA GLN A 141 1.69 3.28 4.64
C GLN A 141 0.64 4.30 5.11
N LYS A 142 -0.65 3.96 5.06
CA LYS A 142 -1.73 4.83 5.57
C LYS A 142 -1.65 4.99 7.09
N VAL A 143 -1.41 3.90 7.82
CA VAL A 143 -1.24 3.92 9.27
C VAL A 143 -0.04 4.77 9.67
N ASP A 144 1.09 4.61 8.99
CA ASP A 144 2.30 5.40 9.24
C ASP A 144 2.10 6.88 8.94
N ARG A 145 1.40 7.19 7.84
CA ARG A 145 1.03 8.57 7.49
C ARG A 145 0.15 9.19 8.59
N ASN A 146 -0.90 8.50 9.01
CA ASN A 146 -1.83 8.99 10.03
C ASN A 146 -1.15 9.12 11.40
N ARG A 147 -0.27 8.18 11.76
CA ARG A 147 0.55 8.25 12.97
C ARG A 147 1.43 9.49 12.98
N LYS A 148 2.17 9.72 11.89
CA LYS A 148 3.04 10.89 11.75
C LYS A 148 2.25 12.21 11.77
N LEU A 149 1.08 12.24 11.12
CA LEU A 149 0.16 13.39 11.20
C LEU A 149 -0.25 13.67 12.65
N GLY A 150 -0.70 12.66 13.38
CA GLY A 150 -1.10 12.80 14.79
C GLY A 150 0.05 13.25 15.70
N GLU A 151 1.27 12.73 15.48
CA GLU A 151 2.46 13.16 16.20
C GLU A 151 2.77 14.65 15.98
N LEU A 152 2.72 15.13 14.73
CA LEU A 152 2.94 16.54 14.40
C LEU A 152 1.87 17.44 15.03
N LEU A 153 0.60 17.05 14.97
CA LEU A 153 -0.51 17.81 15.58
C LEU A 153 -0.36 17.91 17.10
N ARG A 154 0.01 16.82 17.77
CA ARG A 154 0.23 16.80 19.22
C ARG A 154 1.41 17.69 19.62
N GLU A 155 2.50 17.62 18.87
CA GLU A 155 3.69 18.45 19.13
C GLU A 155 3.38 19.93 18.91
N ALA A 156 2.71 20.27 17.81
CA ALA A 156 2.26 21.63 17.53
C ALA A 156 1.35 22.17 18.65
N ALA A 157 0.37 21.37 19.11
CA ALA A 157 -0.51 21.75 20.20
C ALA A 157 0.25 21.97 21.52
N THR A 158 1.27 21.15 21.80
CA THR A 158 2.13 21.29 22.97
C THR A 158 2.96 22.58 22.91
N LEU A 159 3.56 22.88 21.76
CA LEU A 159 4.31 24.12 21.54
C LEU A 159 3.42 25.36 21.65
N ARG A 160 2.20 25.31 21.10
CA ARG A 160 1.22 26.39 21.25
C ARG A 160 0.84 26.63 22.70
N ALA A 161 0.63 25.57 23.48
CA ALA A 161 0.34 25.68 24.91
C ALA A 161 1.51 26.27 25.72
N GLN A 162 2.74 26.16 25.20
CA GLN A 162 3.94 26.81 25.73
C GLN A 162 4.17 28.23 25.16
N SER A 163 3.22 28.78 24.41
CA SER A 163 3.34 30.08 23.72
C SER A 163 4.47 30.16 22.69
N LYS A 164 4.98 29.02 22.20
CA LYS A 164 5.99 28.93 21.13
C LYS A 164 5.30 28.91 19.76
N TYR A 165 4.73 30.05 19.40
CA TYR A 165 3.86 30.18 18.23
C TYR A 165 4.56 29.95 16.88
N PRO A 166 5.78 30.49 16.62
CA PRO A 166 6.49 30.22 15.37
C PRO A 166 6.78 28.74 15.15
N GLU A 167 7.25 28.04 16.19
CA GLU A 167 7.53 26.60 16.12
C GLU A 167 6.24 25.81 15.98
N SER A 168 5.20 26.15 16.74
CA SER A 168 3.88 25.52 16.61
C SER A 168 3.34 25.64 15.19
N TYR A 169 3.43 26.83 14.59
CA TYR A 169 2.98 27.08 13.23
C TYR A 169 3.73 26.19 12.23
N LEU A 170 5.06 26.08 12.36
CA LEU A 170 5.87 25.21 11.50
C LEU A 170 5.45 23.73 11.60
N TYR A 171 5.13 23.23 12.80
CA TYR A 171 4.64 21.86 12.95
C TYR A 171 3.25 21.66 12.33
N TYR A 172 2.35 22.63 12.41
CA TYR A 172 1.08 22.57 11.69
C TYR A 172 1.29 22.61 10.17
N GLN A 173 2.21 23.43 9.66
CA GLN A 173 2.58 23.44 8.23
C GLN A 173 3.10 22.06 7.78
N ARG A 174 3.97 21.42 8.57
CA ARG A 174 4.43 20.05 8.30
C ARG A 174 3.30 19.02 8.37
N ALA A 175 2.30 19.22 9.22
CA ALA A 175 1.10 18.38 9.25
C ALA A 175 0.28 18.55 7.95
N LEU A 176 0.17 19.78 7.45
CA LEU A 176 -0.49 20.10 6.18
C LEU A 176 0.26 19.58 4.95
N GLU A 177 1.58 19.42 5.01
CA GLU A 177 2.34 18.71 3.96
C GLU A 177 1.94 17.23 3.86
N ILE A 178 1.53 16.61 4.96
CA ILE A 178 1.09 15.21 5.02
C ILE A 178 -0.38 15.09 4.62
N ASP A 179 -1.22 15.94 5.19
CA ASP A 179 -2.65 16.02 4.89
C ASP A 179 -3.08 17.49 4.73
N PRO A 180 -3.08 18.00 3.49
CA PRO A 180 -3.51 19.36 3.19
C PRO A 180 -4.98 19.62 3.54
N THR A 181 -5.77 18.55 3.74
CA THR A 181 -7.20 18.62 4.02
C THR A 181 -7.52 18.54 5.51
N SER A 182 -6.54 18.41 6.39
CA SER A 182 -6.75 18.39 7.84
C SER A 182 -7.27 19.74 8.35
N GLU A 183 -8.57 19.80 8.66
CA GLU A 183 -9.21 21.01 9.20
C GLU A 183 -8.57 21.44 10.52
N GLU A 184 -8.25 20.49 11.40
CA GLU A 184 -7.58 20.79 12.66
C GLU A 184 -6.23 21.46 12.44
N ALA A 185 -5.43 20.95 11.50
CA ALA A 185 -4.14 21.56 11.17
C ALA A 185 -4.33 22.98 10.60
N GLN A 186 -5.27 23.17 9.67
CA GLN A 186 -5.55 24.47 9.05
C GLN A 186 -6.01 25.51 10.07
N VAL A 187 -7.00 25.18 10.90
CA VAL A 187 -7.54 26.09 11.93
C VAL A 187 -6.47 26.42 12.96
N CYS A 188 -5.74 25.41 13.46
CA CYS A 188 -4.72 25.67 14.47
C CYS A 188 -3.49 26.40 13.92
N ALA A 189 -3.14 26.20 12.64
CA ALA A 189 -2.10 26.98 11.97
C ALA A 189 -2.49 28.46 11.91
N ALA A 190 -3.70 28.78 11.45
CA ALA A 190 -4.19 30.16 11.40
C ALA A 190 -4.20 30.80 12.79
N VAL A 191 -4.68 30.08 13.82
CA VAL A 191 -4.63 30.57 15.19
C VAL A 191 -3.18 30.80 15.63
N ALA A 192 -2.26 29.86 15.44
CA ALA A 192 -0.85 30.04 15.82
C ALA A 192 -0.20 31.23 15.09
N LEU A 193 -0.50 31.40 13.79
CA LEU A 193 -0.03 32.52 12.96
C LEU A 193 -0.44 33.88 13.54
N SER A 194 -1.67 34.00 14.05
CA SER A 194 -2.18 35.25 14.65
C SER A 194 -1.41 35.73 15.90
N TYR A 195 -0.63 34.84 16.53
CA TYR A 195 0.20 35.17 17.69
C TYR A 195 1.67 35.44 17.32
N ILE A 196 2.06 35.30 16.05
CA ILE A 196 3.39 35.64 15.57
C ILE A 196 3.42 37.15 15.27
N ASP A 197 4.33 37.87 15.93
CA ASP A 197 4.47 39.33 15.82
C ASP A 197 5.24 39.72 14.56
N GLU A 198 4.61 39.52 13.41
CA GLU A 198 5.14 39.89 12.09
C GLU A 198 4.03 40.58 11.27
N PRO A 199 4.40 41.44 10.31
CA PRO A 199 3.43 42.15 9.48
C PRO A 199 2.48 41.20 8.76
N ASN A 200 1.20 41.55 8.70
CA ASN A 200 0.12 40.85 8.00
C ASN A 200 -0.25 39.44 8.50
N HIS A 201 0.53 38.80 9.37
CA HIS A 201 0.20 37.46 9.89
C HIS A 201 -1.17 37.41 10.56
N TYR A 202 -1.53 38.47 11.30
CA TYR A 202 -2.85 38.56 11.92
C TYR A 202 -3.99 38.67 10.88
N THR A 203 -3.81 39.51 9.86
CA THR A 203 -4.81 39.64 8.79
C THR A 203 -4.93 38.36 7.96
N ASP A 204 -3.81 37.70 7.70
CA ASP A 204 -3.77 36.43 6.99
C ASP A 204 -4.47 35.33 7.78
N ALA A 205 -4.23 35.25 9.10
CA ALA A 205 -4.93 34.32 9.98
C ALA A 205 -6.45 34.51 9.98
N VAL A 206 -6.93 35.76 10.03
CA VAL A 206 -8.36 36.06 9.96
C VAL A 206 -8.94 35.61 8.62
N ARG A 207 -8.27 35.96 7.50
CA ARG A 207 -8.70 35.56 6.16
C ARG A 207 -8.75 34.03 5.99
N ASP A 208 -7.73 33.33 6.48
CA ASP A 208 -7.65 31.87 6.41
C ASP A 208 -8.82 31.25 7.20
N LEU A 209 -9.12 31.74 8.40
CA LEU A 209 -10.27 31.28 9.16
C LEU A 209 -11.62 31.58 8.46
N GLU A 210 -11.77 32.73 7.80
CA GLU A 210 -12.98 33.04 7.02
C GLU A 210 -13.19 32.03 5.88
N VAL A 211 -12.12 31.69 5.16
CA VAL A 211 -12.14 30.71 4.07
C VAL A 211 -12.46 29.33 4.62
N ILE A 212 -11.79 28.89 5.68
CA ILE A 212 -12.01 27.57 6.29
C ILE A 212 -13.44 27.47 6.82
N ALA A 213 -13.91 28.47 7.56
CA ALA A 213 -15.24 28.49 8.15
C ALA A 213 -16.33 28.38 7.08
N THR A 214 -16.21 29.15 6.00
CA THR A 214 -17.19 29.17 4.91
C THR A 214 -17.15 27.89 4.07
N ASN A 215 -15.97 27.43 3.68
CA ASN A 215 -15.83 26.26 2.80
C ASN A 215 -16.22 24.95 3.48
N ARG A 216 -15.94 24.81 4.77
CA ARG A 216 -16.18 23.57 5.53
C ARG A 216 -17.40 23.64 6.44
N ASN A 217 -18.05 24.80 6.54
CA ASN A 217 -19.07 25.06 7.54
C ASN A 217 -18.57 24.67 8.96
N SER A 218 -17.35 25.13 9.28
CA SER A 218 -16.63 24.69 10.48
C SER A 218 -16.99 25.53 11.69
N ALA A 219 -17.63 24.92 12.68
CA ALA A 219 -17.98 25.56 13.94
C ALA A 219 -16.73 26.06 14.68
N ARG A 220 -15.64 25.28 14.66
CA ARG A 220 -14.35 25.64 15.25
C ARG A 220 -13.72 26.84 14.56
N ALA A 221 -13.75 26.89 13.23
CA ALA A 221 -13.22 28.02 12.49
C ALA A 221 -14.06 29.29 12.73
N TYR A 222 -15.39 29.20 12.71
CA TYR A 222 -16.27 30.33 13.03
C TYR A 222 -16.04 30.88 14.44
N TYR A 223 -15.83 30.01 15.43
CA TYR A 223 -15.52 30.43 16.79
C TYR A 223 -14.19 31.16 16.90
N ASN A 224 -13.11 30.57 16.37
CA ASN A 224 -11.79 31.22 16.39
C ASN A 224 -11.79 32.52 15.58
N LEU A 225 -12.55 32.59 14.49
CA LEU A 225 -12.75 33.80 13.73
C LEU A 225 -13.39 34.91 14.57
N ALA A 226 -14.43 34.59 15.36
CA ALA A 226 -15.05 35.54 16.27
C ALA A 226 -14.03 36.06 17.31
N CYS A 227 -13.25 35.18 17.93
CA CYS A 227 -12.22 35.57 18.89
C CYS A 227 -11.16 36.48 18.25
N LEU A 228 -10.63 36.14 17.06
CA LEU A 228 -9.67 37.00 16.38
C LEU A 228 -10.29 38.34 15.94
N LYS A 229 -11.53 38.36 15.43
CA LYS A 229 -12.18 39.64 15.10
C LYS A 229 -12.40 40.51 16.35
N GLN A 230 -12.63 39.91 17.51
CA GLN A 230 -12.78 40.64 18.77
C GLN A 230 -11.45 41.22 19.27
N LEU A 231 -10.36 40.45 19.18
CA LEU A 231 -9.02 40.83 19.66
C LEU A 231 -8.26 41.78 18.71
N SER A 232 -8.74 41.96 17.48
CA SER A 232 -8.05 42.73 16.45
C SER A 232 -7.82 44.21 16.84
N THR A 233 -8.69 44.75 17.70
CA THR A 233 -8.60 46.11 18.23
C THR A 233 -7.35 46.27 19.10
N ASP A 234 -7.09 45.30 19.98
CA ASP A 234 -5.92 45.29 20.86
C ASP A 234 -4.62 45.09 20.07
N LYS A 235 -4.72 44.37 18.93
CA LYS A 235 -3.61 44.13 18.01
C LYS A 235 -3.32 45.31 17.07
N LYS A 236 -4.12 46.39 17.11
CA LYS A 236 -3.97 47.60 16.27
C LYS A 236 -3.93 47.33 14.76
N VAL A 237 -4.64 46.29 14.31
CA VAL A 237 -4.64 45.87 12.90
C VAL A 237 -5.82 46.49 12.15
N GLN A 238 -7.02 46.00 12.43
CA GLN A 238 -8.29 46.43 11.84
C GLN A 238 -9.37 46.21 12.88
N ALA A 239 -10.18 47.23 13.20
CA ALA A 239 -11.33 47.03 14.06
C ALA A 239 -12.47 46.37 13.27
N TYR A 240 -13.04 45.30 13.81
CA TYR A 240 -14.27 44.70 13.27
C TYR A 240 -15.48 45.22 14.05
N ALA A 241 -16.61 45.38 13.37
CA ALA A 241 -17.85 45.74 14.04
C ALA A 241 -18.28 44.60 14.98
N VAL A 242 -18.88 44.93 16.12
CA VAL A 242 -19.39 43.92 17.08
C VAL A 242 -20.36 42.96 16.39
N ASP A 243 -21.19 43.45 15.47
CA ASP A 243 -22.12 42.63 14.70
C ASP A 243 -21.40 41.57 13.84
N GLU A 244 -20.20 41.83 13.34
CA GLU A 244 -19.41 40.83 12.60
C GLU A 244 -18.91 39.72 13.53
N VAL A 245 -18.43 40.10 14.71
CA VAL A 245 -17.98 39.16 15.74
C VAL A 245 -19.14 38.26 16.16
N ILE A 246 -20.29 38.86 16.46
CA ILE A 246 -21.50 38.14 16.87
C ILE A 246 -22.02 37.25 15.74
N ARG A 247 -21.97 37.68 14.47
CA ARG A 247 -22.36 36.82 13.33
C ARG A 247 -21.49 35.57 13.23
N ALA A 248 -20.17 35.70 13.38
CA ALA A 248 -19.27 34.55 13.37
C ALA A 248 -19.55 33.61 14.56
N LEU A 249 -19.69 34.16 15.77
CA LEU A 249 -20.02 33.37 16.96
C LEU A 249 -21.38 32.66 16.82
N ARG A 250 -22.38 33.35 16.26
CA ARG A 250 -23.71 32.79 15.99
C ARG A 250 -23.62 31.57 15.08
N ARG A 251 -22.83 31.63 14.02
CA ARG A 251 -22.58 30.46 13.15
C ARG A 251 -21.94 29.30 13.89
N ALA A 252 -20.96 29.54 14.76
CA ALA A 252 -20.38 28.48 15.57
C ALA A 252 -21.42 27.81 16.49
N ILE A 253 -22.26 28.61 17.14
CA ILE A 253 -23.33 28.14 18.04
C ILE A 253 -24.46 27.45 17.27
N GLU A 254 -24.81 27.88 16.06
CA GLU A 254 -25.80 27.18 15.21
C GLU A 254 -25.34 25.75 14.89
N LEU A 255 -24.04 25.54 14.69
CA LEU A 255 -23.46 24.26 14.32
C LEU A 255 -23.21 23.34 15.51
N GLU A 256 -22.68 23.88 16.62
CA GLU A 256 -22.48 23.14 17.87
C GLU A 256 -22.91 23.99 19.09
N PRO A 257 -24.23 24.01 19.40
CA PRO A 257 -24.79 24.93 20.39
C PRO A 257 -24.18 24.82 21.78
N ASP A 258 -24.19 23.63 22.37
CA ASP A 258 -23.80 23.45 23.78
C ASP A 258 -22.31 23.72 23.99
N ARG A 259 -21.48 23.32 23.01
CA ARG A 259 -20.04 23.53 23.05
C ARG A 259 -19.69 25.02 23.01
N TYR A 260 -20.16 25.74 21.99
CA TYR A 260 -19.73 27.12 21.78
C TYR A 260 -20.46 28.13 22.66
N ARG A 261 -21.66 27.83 23.17
CA ARG A 261 -22.24 28.59 24.27
C ARG A 261 -21.35 28.50 25.51
N THR A 262 -20.98 27.28 25.91
CA THR A 262 -20.11 27.08 27.08
C THR A 262 -18.79 27.81 26.91
N PHE A 263 -18.09 27.61 25.79
CA PHE A 263 -16.81 28.26 25.53
C PHE A 263 -16.93 29.78 25.55
N ALA A 264 -17.91 30.37 24.85
CA ALA A 264 -18.05 31.81 24.79
C ALA A 264 -18.30 32.48 26.16
N THR A 265 -18.99 31.79 27.07
CA THR A 265 -19.24 32.31 28.44
C THR A 265 -18.02 32.21 29.38
N GLU A 266 -16.98 31.48 28.99
CA GLU A 266 -15.78 31.25 29.80
C GLU A 266 -14.50 31.83 29.15
N ASP A 267 -14.58 32.21 27.87
CA ASP A 267 -13.45 32.72 27.09
C ASP A 267 -13.16 34.20 27.36
N ASN A 268 -11.93 34.49 27.77
CA ASN A 268 -11.48 35.85 28.06
C ASN A 268 -11.37 36.70 26.79
N ASP A 269 -11.19 36.09 25.62
CA ASP A 269 -11.11 36.80 24.33
C ASP A 269 -12.43 37.52 24.01
N LEU A 270 -13.55 37.02 24.55
CA LEU A 270 -14.89 37.57 24.33
C LEU A 270 -15.42 38.35 25.55
N LYS A 271 -14.60 38.57 26.58
CA LYS A 271 -15.02 39.17 27.85
C LYS A 271 -15.59 40.58 27.70
N SER A 272 -15.11 41.36 26.73
CA SER A 272 -15.65 42.69 26.39
C SER A 272 -17.12 42.63 25.94
N LEU A 273 -17.55 41.50 25.37
CA LEU A 273 -18.90 41.29 24.86
C LEU A 273 -19.87 40.77 25.92
N TRP A 274 -19.41 40.37 27.11
CA TRP A 274 -20.29 39.80 28.14
C TRP A 274 -21.35 40.77 28.68
N LYS A 275 -21.23 42.07 28.39
CA LYS A 275 -22.24 43.10 28.70
C LYS A 275 -23.14 43.44 27.51
N ASN A 276 -22.85 42.92 26.32
CA ASN A 276 -23.64 43.15 25.12
C ASN A 276 -24.92 42.30 25.17
N GLN A 277 -26.08 42.93 24.95
CA GLN A 277 -27.39 42.27 25.03
C GLN A 277 -27.58 41.19 23.96
N GLU A 278 -27.09 41.41 22.75
CA GLU A 278 -27.17 40.42 21.68
C GLU A 278 -26.27 39.21 21.98
N PHE A 279 -25.09 39.43 22.55
CA PHE A 279 -24.22 38.35 23.02
C PHE A 279 -24.90 37.50 24.09
N ILE A 280 -25.46 38.14 25.14
CA ILE A 280 -26.17 37.44 26.21
C ILE A 280 -27.36 36.65 25.66
N ALA A 281 -28.14 37.25 24.75
CA ALA A 281 -29.26 36.56 24.10
C ALA A 281 -28.81 35.34 23.26
N LEU A 282 -27.61 35.41 22.67
CA LEU A 282 -27.05 34.33 21.86
C LEU A 282 -26.51 33.17 22.71
N VAL A 283 -25.77 33.47 23.79
CA VAL A 283 -25.06 32.45 24.57
C VAL A 283 -25.86 31.94 25.77
N GLY A 284 -26.87 32.69 26.20
CA GLY A 284 -27.62 32.44 27.42
C GLY A 284 -26.99 33.09 28.65
N PRO A 285 -27.46 32.74 29.87
CA PRO A 285 -26.91 33.29 31.10
C PRO A 285 -25.42 32.93 31.25
N LEU A 286 -24.63 33.92 31.68
CA LEU A 286 -23.20 33.71 31.96
C LEU A 286 -23.05 32.81 33.20
N ARG A 287 -22.35 31.68 33.07
CA ARG A 287 -22.07 30.77 34.20
C ARG A 287 -21.34 31.42 35.37
N SER A 288 -20.57 32.48 35.12
CA SER A 288 -19.91 33.27 36.16
C SER A 288 -20.91 34.07 37.02
N ALA A 289 -22.09 34.41 36.49
CA ALA A 289 -23.17 35.01 37.26
C ALA A 289 -23.89 33.98 38.15
N GLU A 290 -24.05 32.73 37.71
CA GLU A 290 -24.65 31.64 38.50
C GLU A 290 -23.80 31.24 39.72
N ARG A 291 -22.45 31.31 39.62
CA ARG A 291 -21.58 31.08 40.79
C ARG A 291 -21.58 32.24 41.79
N ALA A 292 -21.97 33.45 41.37
CA ALA A 292 -22.07 34.60 42.27
C ALA A 292 -23.43 34.69 42.98
N THR A 293 -24.46 34.03 42.46
CA THR A 293 -25.82 33.99 43.03
C THR A 293 -26.17 32.66 43.70
N GLY A 294 -25.24 31.70 43.75
CA GLY A 294 -25.42 30.42 44.44
C GLY A 294 -25.36 30.56 45.96
N THR A 295 -26.52 30.82 46.56
CA THR A 295 -26.92 30.31 47.88
C THR A 295 -27.06 28.80 47.87
#